data_AF-A0A3A0USD0-F1
#
_entry.id   AF-A0A3A0USD0-F1
#
_cell.length_a   1.000
_cell.length_b   1.000
_cell.length_c   1.000
_cell.angle_alpha   90.00
_cell.angle_beta   90.00
_cell.angle_gamma   90.00
#
_symmetry.space_group_name_H-M   'P 1'
#
loop_
_entity.id
_entity.type
_entity.pdbx_description
1 polymer ?
#
loop_
_entity_poly.entity_id
_entity_poly.type
_entity_poly.pdbx_seq_one_letter_code
_entity_poly.pdbx_strand_id
1 'polypeptide(L)'
;VDWIRNEINNRLGWQLENKRPYHFEHNGDRYGWTEGSGKWHYTLFVQNGRVKDTEDYKLKTALRTIAEVHTGDFRLTPNQNLVIANVAAHKKNEIEKIITDFGITDGQHYTGLRRNSMACVAFPTCGLAMAESERYLPSLITKIEDLLDEAGLKEEEITIRMTGCPNGCAR
;
A
#
# COMPACT_ATOMS: atom_id res chain seq x y z
N VAL A 1 17.07 25.57 1.18
CA VAL A 1 18.09 26.30 1.99
C VAL A 1 19.34 26.44 1.13
N ASP A 2 19.72 27.67 0.78
CA ASP A 2 20.68 27.93 -0.31
C ASP A 2 22.08 27.44 -0.01
N TRP A 3 22.53 27.49 1.25
CA TRP A 3 23.86 27.00 1.63
C TRP A 3 24.03 25.50 1.33
N ILE A 4 22.99 24.69 1.54
CA ILE A 4 23.01 23.24 1.24
C ILE A 4 23.15 23.03 -0.26
N ARG A 5 22.38 23.78 -1.06
CA ARG A 5 22.43 23.69 -2.52
C ARG A 5 23.83 24.06 -3.04
N ASN A 6 24.42 25.11 -2.48
CA ASN A 6 25.76 25.55 -2.84
C ASN A 6 26.82 24.50 -2.48
N GLU A 7 26.75 23.91 -1.28
CA GLU A 7 27.66 22.84 -0.89
C GLU A 7 27.53 21.59 -1.78
N ILE A 8 26.30 21.22 -2.15
CA ILE A 8 26.06 20.14 -3.11
C ILE A 8 26.70 20.46 -4.47
N ASN A 9 26.45 21.66 -5.00
CA ASN A 9 27.01 22.07 -6.29
C ASN A 9 28.54 22.08 -6.28
N ASN A 10 29.15 22.53 -5.18
CA ASN A 10 30.61 22.49 -4.99
C ASN A 10 31.15 21.06 -5.05
N ARG A 11 30.50 20.10 -4.38
CA ARG A 11 30.92 18.68 -4.37
C ARG A 11 30.65 17.96 -5.68
N LEU A 12 29.58 18.32 -6.38
CA LEU A 12 29.23 17.76 -7.68
C LEU A 12 30.15 18.25 -8.80
N GLY A 13 30.74 19.44 -8.65
CA GLY A 13 31.51 20.10 -9.69
C GLY A 13 30.65 20.74 -10.79
N TRP A 14 29.33 20.83 -10.58
CA TRP A 14 28.37 21.45 -11.50
C TRP A 14 27.17 22.01 -10.74
N GLN A 15 26.42 22.90 -11.39
CA GLN A 15 25.27 23.58 -10.79
C GLN A 15 23.98 22.82 -11.07
N LEU A 16 23.24 22.44 -10.03
CA LEU A 16 21.89 21.88 -10.19
C LEU A 16 20.99 22.83 -10.99
N GLU A 17 20.24 22.28 -11.95
CA GLU A 17 19.24 23.01 -12.72
C GLU A 17 18.07 23.49 -11.85
N ASN A 18 17.27 24.41 -12.38
CA ASN A 18 16.01 24.80 -11.76
C ASN A 18 15.01 23.64 -11.78
N LYS A 19 14.11 23.60 -10.77
CA LYS A 19 13.06 22.58 -10.73
C LYS A 19 12.20 22.67 -12.00
N ARG A 20 11.93 21.52 -12.62
CA ARG A 20 10.92 21.43 -13.68
C ARG A 20 9.52 21.44 -13.06
N PRO A 21 8.49 21.96 -13.75
CA PRO A 21 7.12 21.91 -13.25
C PRO A 21 6.64 20.46 -13.06
N TYR A 22 5.94 20.19 -11.96
CA TYR A 22 5.27 18.92 -11.67
C TYR A 22 4.10 19.17 -10.71
N HIS A 23 3.15 18.23 -10.66
CA HIS A 23 2.00 18.24 -9.75
C HIS A 23 1.73 16.83 -9.22
N PHE A 24 1.23 16.72 -8.00
CA PHE A 24 0.79 15.45 -7.40
C PHE A 24 -0.71 15.54 -7.11
N GLU A 25 -1.47 14.55 -7.57
CA GLU A 25 -2.92 14.48 -7.37
C GLU A 25 -3.27 13.65 -6.12
N HIS A 26 -2.63 12.49 -5.94
CA HIS A 26 -2.87 11.58 -4.82
C HIS A 26 -1.60 10.81 -4.45
N ASN A 27 -1.63 10.12 -3.30
CA ASN A 27 -0.56 9.23 -2.83
C ASN A 27 -1.01 7.77 -2.64
N GLY A 28 -2.28 7.46 -2.95
CA GLY A 28 -2.85 6.11 -2.88
C GLY A 28 -2.38 5.16 -3.99
N ASP A 29 -2.62 3.88 -3.78
CA ASP A 29 -2.32 2.82 -4.75
C ASP A 29 -3.42 2.69 -5.82
N ARG A 30 -3.07 2.11 -6.97
CA ARG A 30 -4.03 1.79 -8.04
C ARG A 30 -4.51 0.35 -7.88
N TYR A 31 -5.56 0.16 -7.08
CA TYR A 31 -6.13 -1.15 -6.78
C TYR A 31 -6.68 -1.86 -8.02
N GLY A 32 -6.62 -3.19 -8.00
CA GLY A 32 -7.12 -4.05 -9.06
C GLY A 32 -6.22 -4.08 -10.28
N TRP A 33 -6.79 -4.48 -11.42
CA TRP A 33 -6.06 -4.59 -12.68
C TRP A 33 -5.84 -3.24 -13.35
N THR A 34 -4.59 -2.97 -13.72
CA THR A 34 -4.20 -1.86 -14.59
C THR A 34 -3.32 -2.36 -15.72
N GLU A 35 -3.36 -1.67 -16.86
CA GLU A 35 -2.49 -1.94 -18.00
C GLU A 35 -1.40 -0.86 -18.09
N GLY A 36 -0.16 -1.28 -18.34
CA GLY A 36 0.98 -0.39 -18.54
C GLY A 36 2.04 -1.03 -19.45
N SER A 37 2.48 -0.29 -20.47
CA SER A 37 3.52 -0.75 -21.41
C SER A 37 3.27 -2.14 -22.01
N GLY A 38 1.99 -2.46 -22.32
CA GLY A 38 1.57 -3.74 -22.89
C GLY A 38 1.57 -4.93 -21.92
N LYS A 39 1.71 -4.68 -20.62
CA LYS A 39 1.58 -5.70 -19.55
C LYS A 39 0.51 -5.31 -18.54
N TRP A 40 0.05 -6.29 -17.79
CA TRP A 40 -0.95 -6.12 -16.74
C TRP A 40 -0.32 -6.13 -15.35
N HIS A 41 -0.92 -5.38 -14.44
CA HIS A 41 -0.52 -5.27 -13.05
C HIS A 41 -1.76 -5.38 -12.17
N TYR A 42 -1.74 -6.28 -11.18
CA TYR A 42 -2.80 -6.38 -10.19
C TYR A 42 -2.31 -5.90 -8.84
N THR A 43 -2.87 -4.80 -8.34
CA THR A 43 -2.56 -4.31 -6.99
C THR A 43 -3.61 -4.82 -6.01
N LEU A 44 -3.19 -5.61 -5.04
CA LEU A 44 -4.05 -6.12 -3.98
C LEU A 44 -3.94 -5.26 -2.73
N PHE A 45 -5.06 -5.08 -2.03
CA PHE A 45 -5.06 -4.47 -0.71
C PHE A 45 -4.59 -5.47 0.34
N VAL A 46 -3.59 -5.09 1.14
CA VAL A 46 -3.08 -5.88 2.25
C VAL A 46 -3.11 -5.02 3.50
N GLN A 47 -4.08 -5.29 4.38
CA GLN A 47 -4.20 -4.53 5.62
C GLN A 47 -2.90 -4.57 6.43
N ASN A 48 -2.31 -3.40 6.66
CA ASN A 48 -1.02 -3.19 7.30
C ASN A 48 0.17 -3.94 6.66
N GLY A 49 0.06 -4.39 5.41
CA GLY A 49 1.07 -5.24 4.77
C GLY A 49 1.30 -6.59 5.44
N ARG A 50 0.39 -7.04 6.31
CA ARG A 50 0.56 -8.28 7.08
C ARG A 50 0.18 -9.51 6.24
N VAL A 51 1.17 -10.07 5.53
CA VAL A 51 1.02 -11.33 4.81
C VAL A 51 1.09 -12.52 5.77
N LYS A 52 -0.07 -13.14 6.02
CA LYS A 52 -0.19 -14.38 6.81
C LYS A 52 -1.41 -15.17 6.34
N ASP A 53 -1.43 -16.45 6.67
CA ASP A 53 -2.66 -17.25 6.57
C ASP A 53 -3.43 -17.16 7.89
N THR A 54 -4.74 -16.95 7.81
CA THR A 54 -5.70 -17.09 8.91
C THR A 54 -6.63 -18.28 8.64
N GLU A 55 -7.63 -18.50 9.49
CA GLU A 55 -8.67 -19.50 9.23
C GLU A 55 -9.41 -19.20 7.92
N ASP A 56 -9.86 -17.94 7.78
CA ASP A 56 -10.72 -17.51 6.66
C ASP A 56 -9.97 -16.92 5.46
N TYR A 57 -8.68 -16.58 5.60
CA TYR A 57 -7.93 -15.89 4.55
C TYR A 57 -6.50 -16.42 4.40
N LYS A 58 -6.24 -17.15 3.31
CA LYS A 58 -4.96 -17.84 3.04
C LYS A 58 -4.01 -17.01 2.16
N LEU A 59 -3.79 -15.74 2.50
CA LEU A 59 -3.02 -14.80 1.66
C LEU A 59 -1.58 -15.25 1.41
N LYS A 60 -0.88 -15.77 2.41
CA LYS A 60 0.52 -16.21 2.25
C LYS A 60 0.61 -17.40 1.31
N THR A 61 -0.29 -18.36 1.46
CA THR A 61 -0.40 -19.49 0.54
C THR A 61 -0.75 -19.03 -0.87
N ALA A 62 -1.72 -18.13 -1.03
CA ALA A 62 -2.12 -17.61 -2.34
C ALA A 62 -0.97 -16.91 -3.08
N LEU A 63 -0.24 -16.03 -2.38
CA LEU A 63 0.93 -15.34 -2.95
C LEU A 63 2.04 -16.31 -3.34
N ARG A 64 2.24 -17.39 -2.57
CA ARG A 64 3.17 -18.46 -2.94
C ARG A 64 2.70 -19.18 -4.22
N THR A 65 1.43 -19.56 -4.31
CA THR A 65 0.86 -20.19 -5.52
C THR A 65 1.02 -19.31 -6.75
N ILE A 66 0.77 -17.99 -6.61
CA ILE A 66 1.02 -17.02 -7.69
C ILE A 66 2.50 -17.01 -8.06
N ALA A 67 3.40 -16.97 -7.08
CA ALA A 67 4.84 -16.95 -7.33
C ALA A 67 5.36 -18.21 -8.06
N GLU A 68 4.68 -19.35 -7.93
CA GLU A 68 5.04 -20.59 -8.63
C GLU A 68 4.71 -20.55 -10.14
N VAL A 69 3.72 -19.75 -10.56
CA VAL A 69 3.29 -19.65 -11.98
C VAL A 69 3.61 -18.30 -12.64
N HIS A 70 3.82 -17.26 -11.84
CA HIS A 70 4.06 -15.91 -12.31
C HIS A 70 5.48 -15.79 -12.88
N THR A 71 5.59 -15.14 -14.03
CA THR A 71 6.86 -14.95 -14.75
C THR A 71 7.39 -13.52 -14.66
N GLY A 72 6.65 -12.62 -14.00
CA GLY A 72 7.06 -11.26 -13.73
C GLY A 72 7.64 -11.08 -12.34
N ASP A 73 7.31 -9.96 -11.71
CA ASP A 73 7.80 -9.55 -10.40
C ASP A 73 6.66 -9.22 -9.44
N PHE A 74 6.94 -9.29 -8.15
CA PHE A 74 6.13 -8.62 -7.13
C PHE A 74 6.75 -7.28 -6.78
N ARG A 75 5.92 -6.25 -6.64
CA ARG A 75 6.35 -4.92 -6.21
C ARG A 75 5.64 -4.54 -4.92
N LEU A 76 6.41 -4.22 -3.89
CA LEU A 76 5.87 -3.72 -2.63
C LEU A 76 5.61 -2.23 -2.78
N THR A 77 4.42 -1.77 -2.39
CA THR A 77 4.06 -0.35 -2.49
C THR A 77 4.49 0.40 -1.22
N PRO A 78 4.71 1.73 -1.30
CA PRO A 78 4.92 2.55 -0.11
C PRO A 78 3.68 2.64 0.80
N ASN A 79 2.54 2.08 0.39
CA ASN A 79 1.31 2.00 1.18
C ASN A 79 1.07 0.60 1.76
N GLN A 80 2.14 -0.20 1.88
CA GLN A 80 2.13 -1.54 2.49
C GLN A 80 1.31 -2.58 1.72
N ASN A 81 0.98 -2.32 0.45
CA ASN A 81 0.31 -3.27 -0.42
C ASN A 81 1.32 -3.99 -1.34
N LEU A 82 0.80 -4.89 -2.18
CA LEU A 82 1.61 -5.67 -3.12
C LEU A 82 1.00 -5.58 -4.52
N VAL A 83 1.87 -5.52 -5.54
CA VAL A 83 1.50 -5.57 -6.95
C VAL A 83 2.03 -6.85 -7.57
N ILE A 84 1.16 -7.64 -8.17
CA ILE A 84 1.52 -8.72 -9.10
C ILE A 84 1.77 -8.05 -10.44
N ALA A 85 3.04 -7.73 -10.72
CA ALA A 85 3.40 -6.86 -11.82
C ALA A 85 3.86 -7.63 -13.07
N ASN A 86 3.72 -7.00 -14.23
CA ASN A 86 4.23 -7.51 -15.50
C ASN A 86 3.58 -8.84 -15.94
N VAL A 87 2.31 -9.06 -15.61
CA VAL A 87 1.54 -10.22 -16.07
C VAL A 87 1.29 -10.08 -17.58
N ALA A 88 1.75 -11.07 -18.35
CA ALA A 88 1.47 -11.12 -19.78
C ALA A 88 -0.04 -11.32 -20.03
N ALA A 89 -0.58 -10.71 -21.09
CA ALA A 89 -2.02 -10.78 -21.37
C ALA A 89 -2.58 -12.22 -21.41
N HIS A 90 -1.83 -13.16 -22.00
CA HIS A 90 -2.22 -14.57 -22.08
C HIS A 90 -2.15 -15.33 -20.73
N LYS A 91 -1.50 -14.76 -19.71
CA LYS A 91 -1.39 -15.30 -18.35
C LYS A 91 -2.38 -14.67 -17.38
N LYS A 92 -3.05 -13.58 -17.76
CA LYS A 92 -3.96 -12.82 -16.87
C LYS A 92 -5.05 -13.71 -16.27
N ASN A 93 -5.69 -14.56 -17.07
CA ASN A 93 -6.76 -15.45 -16.61
C ASN A 93 -6.28 -16.51 -15.61
N GLU A 94 -5.02 -16.97 -15.74
CA GLU A 94 -4.41 -17.92 -14.81
C GLU A 94 -4.21 -17.29 -13.43
N ILE A 95 -3.68 -16.05 -13.40
CA ILE A 95 -3.51 -15.29 -12.16
C ILE A 95 -4.87 -14.92 -11.55
N GLU A 96 -5.82 -14.48 -12.37
CA GLU A 96 -7.19 -14.12 -11.94
C GLU A 96 -7.89 -15.30 -11.27
N LYS A 97 -7.69 -16.51 -11.79
CA LYS A 97 -8.22 -17.72 -11.18
C LYS A 97 -7.66 -17.93 -9.78
N ILE A 98 -6.36 -17.76 -9.56
CA ILE A 98 -5.77 -17.91 -8.22
C ILE A 98 -6.27 -16.81 -7.28
N ILE A 99 -6.36 -15.56 -7.77
CA ILE A 99 -6.94 -14.44 -7.02
C ILE A 99 -8.36 -14.80 -6.54
N THR A 100 -9.19 -15.33 -7.43
CA THR A 100 -10.58 -15.69 -7.13
C THR A 100 -10.65 -16.89 -6.18
N ASP A 101 -9.91 -17.97 -6.45
CA ASP A 101 -9.93 -19.21 -5.66
C ASP A 101 -9.50 -18.99 -4.21
N PHE A 102 -8.57 -18.06 -3.97
CA PHE A 102 -8.09 -17.69 -2.63
C PHE A 102 -8.79 -16.47 -2.03
N GLY A 103 -9.74 -15.86 -2.75
CA GLY A 103 -10.46 -14.65 -2.30
C GLY A 103 -9.55 -13.43 -2.10
N ILE A 104 -8.44 -13.32 -2.86
CA ILE A 104 -7.56 -12.15 -2.78
C ILE A 104 -8.34 -10.91 -3.21
N THR A 105 -8.38 -9.90 -2.34
CA THR A 105 -9.11 -8.66 -2.62
C THR A 105 -8.20 -7.52 -3.07
N ASP A 106 -8.68 -6.71 -3.99
CA ASP A 106 -8.15 -5.39 -4.30
C ASP A 106 -8.65 -4.29 -3.35
N GLY A 107 -9.55 -4.62 -2.42
CA GLY A 107 -10.11 -3.68 -1.44
C GLY A 107 -11.16 -2.72 -2.01
N GLN A 108 -11.70 -2.94 -3.22
CA GLN A 108 -12.77 -2.10 -3.76
C GLN A 108 -14.03 -2.05 -2.88
N HIS A 109 -14.30 -3.13 -2.13
CA HIS A 109 -15.42 -3.20 -1.20
C HIS A 109 -15.18 -2.47 0.14
N TYR A 110 -13.95 -2.03 0.40
CA TYR A 110 -13.64 -1.22 1.59
C TYR A 110 -13.92 0.27 1.35
N THR A 111 -14.05 1.03 2.42
CA THR A 111 -14.24 2.49 2.35
C THR A 111 -13.00 3.21 1.80
N GLY A 112 -13.20 4.43 1.31
CA GLY A 112 -12.09 5.32 0.92
C GLY A 112 -11.11 5.54 2.07
N LEU A 113 -11.63 5.68 3.29
CA LEU A 113 -10.86 5.76 4.53
C LEU A 113 -9.93 4.55 4.72
N ARG A 114 -10.47 3.33 4.67
CA ARG A 114 -9.71 2.11 4.99
C ARG A 114 -8.62 1.83 3.97
N ARG A 115 -8.89 2.07 2.68
CA ARG A 115 -7.89 1.98 1.61
C ARG A 115 -6.74 2.97 1.80
N ASN A 116 -7.03 4.15 2.36
CA ASN A 116 -6.06 5.22 2.59
C ASN A 116 -5.52 5.28 4.03
N SER A 117 -5.68 4.20 4.81
CA SER A 117 -5.23 4.09 6.19
C SER A 117 -3.97 3.23 6.33
N MET A 118 -3.03 3.66 7.18
CA MET A 118 -1.76 2.95 7.38
C MET A 118 -1.28 3.03 8.83
N ALA A 119 -0.63 1.96 9.31
CA ALA A 119 -0.03 1.90 10.63
C ALA A 119 1.42 1.41 10.58
N CYS A 120 2.23 1.82 11.55
CA CYS A 120 3.52 1.18 11.79
C CYS A 120 3.33 -0.14 12.57
N VAL A 121 4.38 -0.95 12.66
CA VAL A 121 4.33 -2.24 13.36
C VAL A 121 3.95 -2.07 14.84
N ALA A 122 4.64 -1.17 15.55
CA ALA A 122 4.54 -1.03 17.02
C ALA A 122 4.69 -2.39 17.76
N PHE A 123 3.84 -2.68 18.74
CA PHE A 123 3.85 -3.96 19.42
C PHE A 123 3.41 -5.11 18.49
N PRO A 124 3.93 -6.35 18.69
CA PRO A 124 4.75 -6.80 19.82
C PRO A 124 6.27 -6.75 19.55
N THR A 125 6.71 -6.37 18.35
CA THR A 125 8.11 -6.54 17.94
C THR A 125 8.96 -5.27 17.99
N CYS A 126 8.35 -4.08 17.95
CA CYS A 126 9.09 -2.83 18.08
C CYS A 126 9.40 -2.54 19.55
N GLY A 127 10.67 -2.63 19.95
CA GLY A 127 11.12 -2.30 21.30
C GLY A 127 11.00 -0.82 21.68
N LEU A 128 10.60 0.05 20.74
CA LEU A 128 10.39 1.49 20.95
C LEU A 128 8.90 1.88 21.01
N ALA A 129 8.00 0.90 20.91
CA ALA A 129 6.56 1.17 20.90
C ALA A 129 6.09 1.73 22.25
N MET A 130 5.33 2.82 22.19
CA MET A 130 4.67 3.43 23.36
C MET A 130 3.18 3.09 23.38
N ALA A 131 2.57 2.95 22.21
CA ALA A 131 1.18 2.55 22.02
C ALA A 131 1.06 1.51 20.90
N GLU A 132 -0.09 0.84 20.83
CA GLU A 132 -0.46 0.01 19.69
C GLU A 132 -0.49 0.82 18.39
N SER A 133 -0.36 0.12 17.27
CA SER A 133 -0.50 0.71 15.94
C SER A 133 -1.14 -0.31 15.01
N GLU A 134 -0.36 -1.17 14.36
CA GLU A 134 -0.84 -2.20 13.44
C GLU A 134 -2.05 -3.00 13.96
N ARG A 135 -1.97 -3.49 15.20
CA ARG A 135 -3.01 -4.37 15.78
C ARG A 135 -4.31 -3.63 16.10
N TYR A 136 -4.22 -2.33 16.37
CA TYR A 136 -5.38 -1.52 16.75
C TYR A 136 -6.05 -0.84 15.56
N LEU A 137 -5.27 -0.47 14.53
CA LEU A 137 -5.77 0.28 13.38
C LEU A 137 -7.05 -0.31 12.77
N PRO A 138 -7.18 -1.64 12.53
CA PRO A 138 -8.41 -2.20 11.95
C PRO A 138 -9.68 -1.84 12.74
N SER A 139 -9.61 -1.89 14.07
CA SER A 139 -10.73 -1.56 14.96
C SER A 139 -10.98 -0.06 15.06
N LEU A 140 -9.92 0.76 14.99
CA LEU A 140 -10.04 2.22 14.98
C LEU A 140 -10.76 2.67 13.73
N ILE A 141 -10.35 2.15 12.57
CA ILE A 141 -10.98 2.49 11.29
C ILE A 141 -12.45 2.09 11.28
N THR A 142 -12.83 0.91 11.77
CA THR A 142 -14.26 0.54 11.86
C THR A 142 -15.09 1.57 12.63
N LYS A 143 -14.58 2.07 13.77
CA LYS A 143 -15.30 3.10 14.56
C LYS A 143 -15.44 4.44 13.81
N ILE A 144 -14.46 4.77 12.96
CA ILE A 144 -14.50 6.01 12.18
C ILE A 144 -15.39 5.84 10.95
N GLU A 145 -15.40 4.66 10.33
CA GLU A 145 -16.30 4.34 9.22
C GLU A 145 -17.77 4.52 9.61
N ASP A 146 -18.17 4.11 10.82
CA ASP A 146 -19.54 4.34 11.33
C ASP A 146 -19.90 5.84 11.31
N LEU A 147 -18.97 6.70 11.73
CA LEU A 147 -19.16 8.16 11.72
C LEU A 147 -19.20 8.75 10.30
N LEU A 148 -18.39 8.20 9.38
CA LEU A 148 -18.38 8.64 7.98
C LEU A 148 -19.63 8.20 7.23
N ASP A 149 -20.15 7.01 7.53
CA ASP A 149 -21.40 6.52 6.98
C ASP A 149 -22.57 7.42 7.42
N GLU A 150 -22.63 7.82 8.69
CA GLU A 150 -23.61 8.81 9.18
C GLU A 150 -23.51 10.18 8.48
N ALA A 151 -22.30 10.58 8.11
CA ALA A 151 -22.03 11.85 7.41
C ALA A 151 -22.17 11.76 5.88
N GLY A 152 -22.40 10.57 5.31
CA GLY A 152 -22.45 10.36 3.86
C GLY A 152 -21.09 10.46 3.15
N LEU A 153 -19.98 10.21 3.85
CA LEU A 153 -18.60 10.39 3.37
C LEU A 153 -17.85 9.06 3.17
N LYS A 154 -18.58 7.97 2.91
CA LYS A 154 -18.03 6.61 2.83
C LYS A 154 -16.93 6.42 1.79
N GLU A 155 -17.08 7.09 0.64
CA GLU A 155 -16.13 7.00 -0.48
C GLU A 155 -15.00 8.03 -0.39
N GLU A 156 -15.06 8.96 0.56
CA GLU A 156 -14.03 9.99 0.71
C GLU A 156 -12.70 9.37 1.18
N GLU A 157 -11.62 9.76 0.50
CA GLU A 157 -10.28 9.24 0.74
C GLU A 157 -9.55 10.01 1.84
N ILE A 158 -10.08 9.93 3.06
CA ILE A 158 -9.45 10.55 4.23
C ILE A 158 -8.21 9.72 4.62
N THR A 159 -7.03 10.33 4.57
CA THR A 159 -5.78 9.66 4.96
C THR A 159 -5.64 9.63 6.48
N ILE A 160 -5.64 8.43 7.08
CA ILE A 160 -5.33 8.23 8.50
C ILE A 160 -4.04 7.43 8.65
N ARG A 161 -3.11 7.95 9.46
CA ARG A 161 -1.85 7.28 9.77
C ARG A 161 -1.69 7.14 11.28
N MET A 162 -1.42 5.92 11.72
CA MET A 162 -1.20 5.62 13.13
C MET A 162 0.26 5.28 13.37
N THR A 163 0.94 6.03 14.22
CA THR A 163 2.32 5.73 14.67
C THR A 163 2.32 5.39 16.15
N GLY A 164 2.98 4.29 16.53
CA GLY A 164 3.02 3.81 17.93
C GLY A 164 4.01 4.55 18.82
N CYS A 165 4.82 5.46 18.28
CA CYS A 165 5.78 6.30 19.00
C CYS A 165 6.15 7.53 18.13
N PRO A 166 6.82 8.56 18.70
CA PRO A 166 7.14 9.80 17.98
C PRO A 166 8.23 9.66 16.90
N ASN A 167 8.82 8.47 16.69
CA ASN A 167 9.73 8.24 15.57
C ASN A 167 9.04 8.38 14.20
N GLY A 168 7.71 8.29 14.13
CA GLY A 168 6.95 8.61 12.93
C GLY A 168 7.08 7.61 11.78
N CYS A 169 7.27 6.31 12.08
CA CYS A 169 7.51 5.29 11.04
C CYS A 169 6.35 5.14 10.04
N ALA A 170 5.12 5.46 10.45
CA ALA A 170 3.93 5.42 9.59
C ALA A 170 3.76 6.68 8.72
N ARG A 171 4.71 7.63 8.77
CA ARG A 171 4.64 8.95 8.13
C ARG A 171 3.51 9.82 8.71
#